data_AF-A0A3D2B0N0-F1
#
_entry.id   AF-A0A3D2B0N0-F1
#
_cell.length_a   1.000
_cell.length_b   1.000
_cell.length_c   1.000
_cell.angle_alpha   90.00
_cell.angle_beta   90.00
_cell.angle_gamma   90.00
#
_symmetry.space_group_name_H-M   'P 1'
#
loop_
_entity.id
_entity.type
_entity.pdbx_description
1 polymer ?
#
loop_
_entity_poly.entity_id
_entity_poly.type
_entity_poly.pdbx_seq_one_letter_code
_entity_poly.pdbx_strand_id
1 'polypeptide(L)'
;TAHDAQTGREVYGKVRVEVGAAFTSSPWAYNGKIFALSEEGDTFVFRAGPKYELLGKNSLDEMCLATPAIARGSLVIRTASRLYRITKSTNAE
;
A
#
# COMPACT_ATOMS: atom_id res chain seq x y z
N THR A 1 -10.84 0.88 9.07
CA THR A 1 -11.43 2.10 9.63
C THR A 1 -10.60 3.28 9.17
N ALA A 2 -11.21 4.45 9.05
CA ALA A 2 -10.53 5.71 8.86
C ALA A 2 -11.15 6.76 9.77
N HIS A 3 -10.31 7.66 10.25
CA HIS A 3 -10.70 8.72 11.17
C HIS A 3 -10.16 10.05 10.65
N ASP A 4 -10.90 11.11 10.93
CA ASP A 4 -10.42 12.46 10.69
C ASP A 4 -9.23 12.76 11.61
N ALA A 5 -8.11 13.21 11.03
CA ALA A 5 -6.86 13.33 11.75
C ALA A 5 -6.86 14.44 12.81
N GLN A 6 -7.72 15.46 12.66
CA GLN A 6 -7.79 16.59 13.60
C GLN A 6 -8.74 16.30 14.75
N THR A 7 -9.86 15.66 14.47
CA THR A 7 -10.98 15.49 15.40
C THR A 7 -11.11 14.08 15.96
N GLY A 8 -10.48 13.08 15.32
CA GLY A 8 -10.60 11.67 15.67
C GLY A 8 -11.95 11.05 15.29
N ARG A 9 -12.88 11.81 14.72
CA ARG A 9 -14.21 11.31 14.32
C ARG A 9 -14.05 10.22 13.27
N GLU A 10 -14.83 9.15 13.40
CA GLU A 10 -14.86 8.08 12.41
C GLU A 10 -15.41 8.62 11.07
N VAL A 11 -14.65 8.37 10.00
CA VAL A 11 -15.04 8.69 8.62
C VAL A 11 -15.74 7.48 8.00
N TYR A 12 -15.16 6.30 8.19
CA TYR A 12 -15.81 5.02 7.92
C TYR A 12 -15.23 3.91 8.82
N GLY A 13 -16.06 2.93 9.17
CA GLY A 13 -15.73 1.88 10.12
C GLY A 13 -14.73 0.82 9.64
N LYS A 14 -14.61 -0.27 10.41
CA LYS A 14 -13.73 -1.39 10.07
C LYS A 14 -14.18 -2.06 8.77
N VAL A 15 -13.24 -2.23 7.85
CA VAL A 15 -13.43 -2.97 6.60
C VAL A 15 -12.36 -4.05 6.54
N ARG A 16 -12.75 -5.27 6.16
CA ARG A 16 -11.81 -6.36 5.91
C ARG A 16 -11.26 -6.20 4.50
N VAL A 17 -9.94 -6.10 4.36
CA VAL A 17 -9.28 -5.96 3.05
C VAL A 17 -9.33 -7.28 2.29
N GLU A 18 -8.81 -8.34 2.90
CA GLU A 18 -8.88 -9.72 2.39
C GLU A 18 -8.88 -10.68 3.59
N VAL A 19 -9.49 -11.86 3.44
CA VAL A 19 -9.48 -12.88 4.50
C VAL A 19 -8.10 -13.55 4.50
N GLY A 20 -7.45 -13.57 5.66
CA GLY A 20 -6.14 -14.21 5.83
C GLY A 20 -4.94 -13.29 5.57
N ALA A 21 -5.13 -12.10 5.00
CA ALA A 21 -4.04 -11.14 4.81
C ALA A 21 -3.55 -10.56 6.15
N ALA A 22 -2.27 -10.74 6.45
CA ALA A 22 -1.58 -10.13 7.58
C ALA A 22 -0.77 -8.90 7.14
N PHE A 23 -0.62 -7.91 8.02
CA PHE A 23 0.07 -6.66 7.68
C PHE A 23 1.05 -6.29 8.79
N THR A 24 2.35 -6.46 8.52
CA THR A 24 3.44 -5.90 9.35
C THR A 24 3.91 -4.55 8.80
N SER A 25 3.88 -4.34 7.48
CA SER A 25 4.24 -3.06 6.85
C SER A 25 3.26 -1.95 7.24
N SER A 26 3.78 -0.74 7.44
CA SER A 26 2.93 0.45 7.53
C SER A 26 2.28 0.76 6.17
N PRO A 27 1.03 1.27 6.16
CA PRO A 27 0.44 1.79 4.93
C PRO A 27 1.10 3.11 4.52
N TRP A 28 1.06 3.43 3.22
CA TRP A 28 1.53 4.72 2.69
C TRP A 28 0.51 5.35 1.75
N ALA A 29 0.63 6.65 1.50
CA ALA A 29 -0.25 7.39 0.61
C ALA A 29 0.54 8.07 -0.51
N TYR A 30 0.01 8.00 -1.73
CA TYR A 30 0.59 8.68 -2.89
C TYR A 30 -0.47 8.88 -3.98
N ASN A 31 -0.51 10.06 -4.59
CA ASN A 31 -1.35 10.39 -5.75
C ASN A 31 -2.84 9.96 -5.60
N GLY A 32 -3.47 10.41 -4.51
CA GLY A 32 -4.89 10.14 -4.22
C GLY A 32 -5.20 8.68 -3.87
N LYS A 33 -4.19 7.88 -3.52
CA LYS A 33 -4.34 6.47 -3.17
C LYS A 33 -3.66 6.16 -1.85
N ILE A 34 -4.21 5.18 -1.15
CA ILE A 34 -3.61 4.56 0.04
C ILE A 34 -3.19 3.15 -0.37
N PHE A 35 -2.05 2.71 0.12
CA PHE A 35 -1.50 1.40 -0.19
C PHE A 35 -1.22 0.65 1.12
N ALA A 36 -1.50 -0.64 1.13
CA ALA A 36 -1.14 -1.54 2.21
C ALA A 36 -0.48 -2.79 1.64
N LEU A 37 0.73 -3.09 2.09
CA LEU A 37 1.50 -4.28 1.69
C LEU A 37 1.33 -5.36 2.75
N SER A 38 0.76 -6.50 2.35
CA SER A 38 0.62 -7.66 3.24
C SER A 38 1.93 -8.45 3.36
N GLU A 39 1.97 -9.32 4.36
CA GLU A 39 3.10 -10.20 4.61
C GLU A 39 3.35 -11.19 3.47
N GLU A 40 2.32 -11.53 2.70
CA GLU A 40 2.39 -12.42 1.53
C GLU A 40 2.97 -11.74 0.28
N GLY A 41 3.20 -10.41 0.33
CA GLY A 41 3.70 -9.63 -0.79
C GLY A 41 2.63 -9.00 -1.67
N ASP A 42 1.37 -8.99 -1.20
CA ASP A 42 0.26 -8.36 -1.89
C ASP A 42 0.13 -6.88 -1.49
N THR A 43 0.26 -5.97 -2.46
CA THR A 43 -0.03 -4.55 -2.29
C THR A 43 -1.47 -4.25 -2.70
N PHE A 44 -2.31 -3.96 -1.72
CA PHE A 44 -3.68 -3.48 -1.90
C PHE A 44 -3.68 -1.97 -2.11
N VAL A 45 -4.45 -1.51 -3.11
CA VAL A 45 -4.53 -0.10 -3.48
C VAL A 45 -5.94 0.39 -3.24
N PHE A 46 -6.12 1.39 -2.40
CA PHE A 46 -7.41 2.01 -2.08
C PHE A 46 -7.48 3.42 -2.62
N ARG A 47 -8.70 3.87 -2.98
CA ARG A 47 -8.94 5.30 -3.20
C ARG A 47 -8.79 6.03 -1.86
N ALA A 48 -8.00 7.10 -1.83
CA ALA A 48 -7.98 7.98 -0.67
C ALA A 48 -9.27 8.81 -0.65
N GLY A 49 -9.94 8.88 0.50
CA GLY A 49 -11.15 9.68 0.66
C GLY A 49 -12.09 9.15 1.74
N PRO A 50 -13.30 9.72 1.85
CA PRO A 50 -14.24 9.41 2.91
C PRO A 50 -15.02 8.10 2.68
N LYS A 51 -14.79 7.42 1.56
CA LYS A 51 -15.44 6.16 1.22
C LYS A 51 -14.38 5.11 0.94
N TYR A 52 -14.55 3.93 1.53
CA TYR A 52 -13.75 2.77 1.18
C TYR A 52 -14.02 2.34 -0.27
N GLU A 53 -12.94 2.20 -1.05
CA GLU A 53 -12.97 1.66 -2.41
C GLU A 53 -11.61 1.00 -2.69
N LEU A 54 -11.60 -0.32 -2.90
CA LEU A 54 -10.43 -1.07 -3.36
C LEU A 54 -10.31 -0.88 -4.88
N LEU A 55 -9.19 -0.31 -5.32
CA LEU A 55 -8.89 -0.04 -6.73
C LEU A 55 -8.17 -1.20 -7.41
N GLY A 56 -7.43 -2.00 -6.65
CA GLY A 56 -6.72 -3.15 -7.20
C GLY A 56 -5.72 -3.77 -6.22
N LYS A 57 -5.06 -4.83 -6.68
CA LYS A 57 -4.05 -5.60 -5.96
C LYS A 57 -2.87 -5.89 -6.90
N ASN A 58 -1.64 -5.76 -6.39
CA ASN A 58 -0.42 -6.09 -7.12
C ASN A 58 0.41 -7.05 -6.26
N SER A 59 0.87 -8.16 -6.85
CA SER A 59 1.57 -9.22 -6.12
C SER A 59 3.04 -9.27 -6.51
N LEU A 60 3.90 -9.48 -5.52
CA LEU A 60 5.33 -9.77 -5.73
C LEU A 60 5.68 -11.26 -5.53
N ASP A 61 4.69 -12.08 -5.16
CA ASP A 61 4.81 -13.52 -4.92
C ASP A 61 5.94 -13.88 -3.93
N GLU A 62 6.20 -13.00 -2.97
CA GLU A 62 7.26 -13.16 -1.99
C GLU A 62 6.96 -12.39 -0.71
N MET A 63 7.32 -12.98 0.43
CA MET A 63 7.07 -12.42 1.74
C MET A 63 7.65 -11.01 1.90
N CYS A 64 6.86 -10.10 2.47
CA CYS A 64 7.21 -8.69 2.66
C CYS A 64 6.89 -8.20 4.07
N LEU A 65 7.91 -7.89 4.87
CA LEU A 65 7.72 -7.37 6.24
C LEU A 65 8.14 -5.91 6.42
N ALA A 66 8.95 -5.38 5.49
CA ALA A 66 9.49 -4.03 5.59
C ALA A 66 8.55 -2.99 4.98
N THR A 67 8.47 -1.81 5.60
CA THR A 67 7.71 -0.68 5.03
C THR A 67 8.42 -0.15 3.77
N PRO A 68 7.72 -0.03 2.63
CA PRO A 68 8.30 0.54 1.42
C PRO A 68 8.81 1.97 1.59
N ALA A 69 9.84 2.34 0.83
CA ALA A 69 10.40 3.69 0.82
C ALA A 69 10.16 4.37 -0.53
N ILE A 70 9.74 5.65 -0.50
CA ILE A 70 9.63 6.47 -1.70
C ILE A 70 10.87 7.37 -1.79
N ALA A 71 11.66 7.23 -2.85
CA ALA A 71 12.85 8.03 -3.07
C ALA A 71 13.11 8.23 -4.57
N ARG A 72 13.45 9.47 -4.96
CA ARG A 72 13.88 9.82 -6.33
C ARG A 72 12.91 9.29 -7.42
N GLY A 73 11.61 9.55 -7.25
CA GLY A 73 10.58 9.11 -8.20
C GLY A 73 10.43 7.59 -8.32
N SER A 74 10.89 6.85 -7.32
CA SER A 74 10.86 5.38 -7.28
C SER A 74 10.26 4.90 -5.97
N LEU A 75 9.58 3.76 -6.02
CA LEU A 75 9.17 2.99 -4.86
C LEU A 75 10.17 1.85 -4.65
N VAL A 76 10.72 1.76 -3.45
CA VAL A 76 11.68 0.72 -3.06
C VAL A 76 10.97 -0.25 -2.12
N ILE A 77 10.93 -1.54 -2.48
CA ILE A 77 10.28 -2.59 -1.71
C ILE A 77 11.28 -3.68 -1.39
N ARG A 78 11.40 -4.03 -0.10
CA ARG A 78 12.22 -5.14 0.37
C ARG A 78 11.33 -6.36 0.61
N THR A 79 11.58 -7.43 -0.13
CA THR A 79 11.01 -8.76 0.12
C THR A 79 11.98 -9.56 1.01
N ALA A 80 11.63 -10.81 1.32
CA ALA A 80 12.49 -11.71 2.08
C ALA A 80 13.90 -11.81 1.48
N SER A 81 14.01 -12.00 0.16
CA SER A 81 15.29 -12.24 -0.53
C SER A 81 15.71 -11.15 -1.51
N ARG A 82 14.82 -10.22 -1.92
CA ARG A 82 15.09 -9.24 -2.98
C ARG A 82 14.80 -7.81 -2.56
N LEU A 83 15.45 -6.86 -3.26
CA LEU A 83 15.16 -5.44 -3.15
C LEU A 83 14.73 -4.92 -4.53
N TYR A 84 13.46 -4.53 -4.64
CA TYR A 84 12.90 -3.97 -5.87
C TYR A 84 12.98 -2.45 -5.84
N ARG A 85 13.26 -1.86 -7.01
CA ARG A 85 13.06 -0.43 -7.27
C ARG A 85 12.09 -0.31 -8.43
N ILE A 86 10.86 0.10 -8.13
CA ILE A 86 9.78 0.28 -9.10
C ILE A 86 9.71 1.76 -9.46
N THR A 87 9.74 2.06 -10.75
CA THR A 87 9.54 3.41 -11.27
C THR A 87 8.81 3.33 -12.61
N LYS A 88 8.26 4.46 -13.07
CA LYS A 88 7.65 4.51 -14.40
C LYS A 88 8.74 4.19 -15.42
N SER A 89 8.45 3.34 -16.40
CA SER A 89 9.35 3.18 -17.53
C SER A 89 9.52 4.54 -18.22
N THR A 90 10.75 5.03 -18.26
CA THR A 90 11.13 6.05 -19.23
C THR A 90 11.26 5.30 -20.55
N ASN A 91 10.20 5.23 -21.34
CA ASN A 91 10.43 5.01 -22.76
C ASN A 91 11.18 6.26 -23.22
N ALA A 92 12.49 6.12 -23.44
CA ALA A 92 13.24 7.12 -24.17
C ALA A 92 12.70 7.11 -25.60
N GLU A 93 12.06 8.21 -25.99
CA GLU A 93 12.08 8.64 -27.40
C GLU A 93 13.46 9.21 -27.71
#